data_AF-A0A1F5ZLE9-F1
#
_entry.id   AF-A0A1F5ZLE9-F1
#
_cell.length_a   1.000
_cell.length_b   1.000
_cell.length_c   1.000
_cell.angle_alpha   90.00
_cell.angle_beta   90.00
_cell.angle_gamma   90.00
#
_symmetry.space_group_name_H-M   'P 1'
#
loop_
_entity.id
_entity.type
_entity.pdbx_description
1 polymer ?
#
loop_
_entity_poly.entity_id
_entity_poly.type
_entity_poly.pdbx_seq_one_letter_code
_entity_poly.pdbx_strand_id
1 'polypeptide(L)'
;MIRKTKKPYKTPKISIKKIKLDYFFSGPNDPFFGDWQMIQVLAKKSDYRLKKNIRSYSPPANILEKIQKMRIVSFNWNDKAKQYNLYPYQHNIGVVAQEVEALFPEVVSEDRNHFKEIDYAKLIGLIILSVQKLNLENQELRSRIEKLELLLNKKIN
;
A
#
# COMPACT_ATOMS: atom_id res chain seq x y z
N MET A 1 17.81 13.79 -50.11
CA MET A 1 17.46 13.10 -48.85
C MET A 1 18.15 13.79 -47.68
N ILE A 2 17.41 14.56 -46.86
CA ILE A 2 17.99 15.37 -45.77
C ILE A 2 17.85 14.61 -44.44
N ARG A 3 18.98 14.25 -43.82
CA ARG A 3 19.03 13.65 -42.47
C ARG A 3 18.81 14.75 -41.43
N LYS A 4 17.63 14.79 -40.79
CA LYS A 4 17.37 15.64 -39.62
C LYS A 4 18.05 15.03 -38.40
N THR A 5 19.08 15.69 -37.88
CA THR A 5 19.71 15.34 -36.59
C THR A 5 18.77 15.75 -35.46
N LYS A 6 18.23 14.78 -34.71
CA LYS A 6 17.46 15.06 -33.48
C LYS A 6 18.43 15.58 -32.42
N LYS A 7 18.25 16.84 -31.98
CA LYS A 7 18.97 17.38 -30.81
C LYS A 7 18.62 16.53 -29.56
N PRO A 8 19.59 16.25 -28.68
CA PRO A 8 19.33 15.49 -27.46
C PRO A 8 18.37 16.25 -26.54
N TYR A 9 17.40 15.53 -25.98
CA TYR A 9 16.42 16.04 -25.04
C TYR A 9 17.13 16.48 -23.74
N LYS A 10 17.08 17.77 -23.40
CA LYS A 10 17.55 18.27 -22.10
C LYS A 10 16.47 17.99 -21.05
N THR A 11 16.74 17.10 -20.11
CA THR A 11 15.87 16.90 -18.94
C THR A 11 15.89 18.17 -18.08
N PRO A 12 14.73 18.76 -17.73
CA PRO A 12 14.69 19.89 -16.81
C PRO A 12 15.20 19.45 -15.44
N LYS A 13 16.18 20.19 -14.88
CA LYS A 13 16.58 20.06 -13.48
C LYS A 13 15.45 20.63 -12.63
N ILE A 14 14.48 19.78 -12.28
CA ILE A 14 13.48 20.11 -11.28
C ILE A 14 14.20 20.08 -9.94
N SER A 15 14.38 21.26 -9.32
CA SER A 15 14.80 21.36 -7.92
C SER A 15 13.63 20.87 -7.07
N ILE A 16 13.67 19.58 -6.72
CA ILE A 16 12.77 19.03 -5.73
C ILE A 16 13.22 19.64 -4.41
N LYS A 17 12.50 20.67 -3.93
CA LYS A 17 12.59 21.08 -2.51
C LYS A 17 12.48 19.78 -1.72
N LYS A 18 13.51 19.46 -0.92
CA LYS A 18 13.52 18.28 -0.03
C LYS A 18 12.22 18.29 0.79
N ILE A 19 11.20 17.59 0.32
CA ILE A 19 10.12 17.14 1.16
C ILE A 19 10.83 16.11 2.05
N LYS A 20 10.94 16.42 3.33
CA LYS A 20 11.31 15.42 4.33
C LYS A 20 10.20 14.37 4.26
N LEU A 21 10.41 13.30 3.50
CA LEU A 21 9.75 12.05 3.79
C LEU A 21 10.43 11.56 5.05
N ASP A 22 9.80 11.80 6.20
CA ASP A 22 10.16 11.12 7.43
C ASP A 22 9.71 9.67 7.25
N TYR A 23 10.60 8.88 6.63
CA TYR A 23 10.37 7.46 6.37
C TYR A 23 10.23 6.71 7.70
N PHE A 24 9.14 5.97 7.82
CA PHE A 24 8.67 5.32 9.05
C PHE A 24 9.51 4.11 9.53
N PHE A 25 10.67 3.80 8.94
CA PHE A 25 11.47 2.60 9.27
C PHE A 25 12.98 2.79 8.96
N SER A 26 13.85 2.82 9.99
CA SER A 26 15.33 2.63 9.98
C SER A 26 16.05 3.22 11.24
N GLY A 27 16.16 2.43 12.33
CA GLY A 27 16.84 2.84 13.58
C GLY A 27 18.25 3.42 13.41
N PRO A 28 18.76 4.23 14.37
CA PRO A 28 19.77 5.25 14.08
C PRO A 28 21.25 4.82 14.16
N ASN A 29 21.64 3.55 14.26
CA ASN A 29 23.07 3.21 14.43
C ASN A 29 23.52 1.87 13.81
N ASP A 30 23.66 1.81 12.49
CA ASP A 30 24.52 0.81 11.82
C ASP A 30 25.33 1.47 10.68
N PRO A 31 26.67 1.47 10.74
CA PRO A 31 27.50 2.16 9.75
C PRO A 31 27.62 1.44 8.38
N PHE A 32 27.05 0.24 8.21
CA PHE A 32 27.15 -0.53 6.96
C PHE A 32 25.81 -1.11 6.45
N PHE A 33 24.69 -0.96 7.16
CA PHE A 33 23.38 -1.55 6.79
C PHE A 33 22.38 -0.63 6.06
N GLY A 34 22.63 0.68 5.97
CA GLY A 34 21.56 1.69 5.82
C GLY A 34 20.74 1.74 4.52
N ASP A 35 21.36 1.66 3.32
CA ASP A 35 20.66 2.17 2.11
C ASP A 35 20.34 1.12 1.03
N TRP A 36 21.15 0.07 0.85
CA TRP A 36 21.02 -0.82 -0.32
C TRP A 36 20.09 -2.03 -0.14
N GLN A 37 19.89 -2.55 1.09
CA GLN A 37 18.87 -3.58 1.34
C GLN A 37 17.46 -2.99 1.49
N MET A 38 17.33 -1.76 2.01
CA MET A 38 16.04 -1.08 2.11
C MET A 38 15.43 -0.79 0.72
N ILE A 39 16.26 -0.44 -0.27
CA ILE A 39 15.80 -0.31 -1.67
C ILE A 39 15.32 -1.66 -2.23
N GLN A 40 15.93 -2.79 -1.86
CA GLN A 40 15.47 -4.11 -2.30
C GLN A 40 14.12 -4.53 -1.68
N VAL A 41 13.84 -4.11 -0.44
CA VAL A 41 12.53 -4.33 0.20
C VAL A 41 11.41 -3.56 -0.52
N LEU A 42 11.69 -2.36 -1.03
CA LEU A 42 10.73 -1.53 -1.77
C LEU A 42 10.65 -1.87 -3.27
N ALA A 43 11.76 -2.26 -3.90
CA ALA A 43 11.84 -2.55 -5.33
C ALA A 43 11.72 -4.06 -5.62
N LYS A 44 10.49 -4.56 -5.72
CA LYS A 44 10.21 -5.95 -6.16
C LYS A 44 10.08 -6.04 -7.68
N LYS A 45 10.69 -7.05 -8.29
CA LYS A 45 10.53 -7.33 -9.74
C LYS A 45 9.06 -7.66 -10.04
N SER A 46 8.43 -6.89 -10.91
CA SER A 46 7.00 -7.03 -11.27
C SER A 46 6.77 -7.06 -12.78
N ASP A 47 7.80 -7.40 -13.55
CA ASP A 47 7.79 -7.45 -15.02
C ASP A 47 6.84 -8.54 -15.54
N TYR A 48 6.08 -8.22 -16.59
CA TYR A 48 5.16 -9.16 -17.26
C TYR A 48 5.84 -10.46 -17.68
N ARG A 49 7.11 -10.40 -18.13
CA ARG A 49 7.89 -11.57 -18.58
C ARG A 49 8.24 -12.54 -17.45
N LEU A 50 8.12 -12.11 -16.20
CA LEU A 50 8.39 -12.92 -15.01
C LEU A 50 7.10 -13.47 -14.39
N LYS A 51 5.95 -13.32 -15.06
CA LYS A 51 4.64 -13.72 -14.58
C LYS A 51 3.94 -14.63 -15.59
N LYS A 52 3.16 -15.59 -15.10
CA LYS A 52 2.30 -16.47 -15.90
C LYS A 52 0.87 -16.45 -15.33
N ASN A 53 -0.13 -16.79 -16.14
CA ASN A 53 -1.55 -16.84 -15.74
C ASN A 53 -2.07 -15.50 -15.17
N ILE A 54 -1.70 -14.39 -15.82
CA ILE A 54 -2.12 -13.05 -15.39
C ILE A 54 -3.62 -12.90 -15.67
N ARG A 55 -4.40 -12.74 -14.60
CA ARG A 55 -5.84 -12.51 -14.63
C ARG A 55 -6.19 -11.38 -13.66
N SER A 56 -7.28 -10.68 -13.94
CA SER A 56 -7.83 -9.69 -12.99
C SER A 56 -8.16 -10.39 -11.67
N TYR A 57 -7.70 -9.82 -10.56
CA TYR A 57 -8.06 -10.29 -9.23
C TYR A 57 -9.44 -9.73 -8.88
N SER A 58 -10.41 -10.62 -8.64
CA SER A 58 -11.70 -10.23 -8.09
C SER A 58 -11.66 -10.36 -6.57
N PRO A 59 -11.69 -9.25 -5.82
CA PRO A 59 -11.72 -9.31 -4.37
C PRO A 59 -13.06 -9.87 -3.87
N PRO A 60 -13.13 -10.36 -2.63
CA PRO A 60 -14.39 -10.69 -1.97
C PRO A 60 -15.36 -9.51 -2.03
N ALA A 61 -16.66 -9.78 -2.21
CA ALA A 61 -17.67 -8.73 -2.28
C ALA A 61 -17.65 -7.79 -1.04
N ASN A 62 -17.34 -8.35 0.12
CA ASN A 62 -17.25 -7.65 1.41
C ASN A 62 -15.84 -7.10 1.73
N ILE A 63 -14.97 -6.90 0.74
CA ILE A 63 -13.61 -6.40 0.99
C ILE A 63 -13.60 -5.07 1.75
N LEU A 64 -14.52 -4.14 1.46
CA LEU A 64 -14.61 -2.86 2.16
C LEU A 64 -14.95 -3.05 3.65
N GLU A 65 -15.91 -3.91 3.97
CA GLU A 65 -16.27 -4.23 5.36
C GLU A 65 -15.10 -4.85 6.13
N LYS A 66 -14.36 -5.75 5.48
CA LYS A 66 -13.17 -6.37 6.07
C LYS A 66 -12.08 -5.33 6.35
N ILE A 67 -11.79 -4.44 5.40
CA ILE A 67 -10.81 -3.36 5.60
C ILE A 67 -11.26 -2.41 6.71
N GLN A 68 -12.54 -2.08 6.82
CA GLN A 68 -13.07 -1.23 7.89
C GLN A 68 -12.93 -1.86 9.28
N LYS A 69 -13.00 -3.20 9.38
CA LYS A 69 -12.77 -3.95 10.62
C LYS A 69 -11.29 -4.07 10.99
N MET A 70 -10.37 -3.78 10.06
CA MET A 70 -8.95 -3.88 10.30
C MET A 70 -8.48 -2.72 11.20
N ARG A 71 -8.01 -3.06 12.38
CA ARG A 71 -7.59 -2.08 13.39
C ARG A 71 -6.14 -1.67 13.18
N ILE A 72 -5.92 -0.37 13.04
CA ILE A 72 -4.57 0.21 13.09
C ILE A 72 -4.19 0.41 14.55
N VAL A 73 -3.01 -0.05 14.93
CA VAL A 73 -2.51 0.00 16.30
C VAL A 73 -1.21 0.77 16.37
N SER A 74 -1.01 1.48 17.47
CA SER A 74 0.29 1.94 17.89
C SER A 74 0.81 1.00 18.99
N PHE A 75 2.09 0.64 18.93
CA PHE A 75 2.67 -0.33 19.84
C PHE A 75 4.16 -0.09 20.11
N ASN A 76 4.60 -0.62 21.25
CA ASN A 76 6.01 -0.74 21.60
C ASN A 76 6.37 -2.23 21.63
N TRP A 77 7.59 -2.54 21.19
CA TRP A 77 8.12 -3.89 21.29
C TRP A 77 8.36 -4.28 22.75
N ASN A 78 7.97 -5.50 23.12
CA ASN A 78 8.16 -6.06 24.46
C ASN A 78 9.51 -6.79 24.59
N ASP A 79 9.83 -7.26 25.80
CA ASP A 79 11.10 -7.93 26.08
C ASP A 79 11.32 -9.21 25.25
N LYS A 80 10.25 -9.91 24.89
CA LYS A 80 10.33 -11.07 23.99
C LYS A 80 10.82 -10.66 22.60
N ALA A 81 10.30 -9.58 22.04
CA ALA A 81 10.74 -9.07 20.74
C ALA A 81 12.22 -8.64 20.74
N LYS A 82 12.72 -8.17 21.89
CA LYS A 82 14.15 -7.83 22.07
C LYS A 82 15.06 -9.03 21.85
N GLN A 83 14.64 -10.21 22.32
CA GLN A 83 15.40 -11.46 22.18
C GLN A 83 15.57 -11.89 20.73
N TYR A 84 14.66 -11.45 19.84
CA TYR A 84 14.70 -11.72 18.40
C TYR A 84 15.28 -10.55 17.58
N ASN A 85 15.89 -9.55 18.23
CA ASN A 85 16.46 -8.35 17.58
C ASN A 85 15.45 -7.59 16.69
N LEU A 86 14.15 -7.63 17.04
CA LEU A 86 13.11 -6.91 16.32
C LEU A 86 13.07 -5.45 16.78
N TYR A 87 13.98 -4.62 16.26
CA TYR A 87 14.00 -3.19 16.58
C TYR A 87 14.29 -2.32 15.37
N PRO A 88 13.30 -1.52 14.93
CA PRO A 88 13.64 -0.29 14.25
C PRO A 88 13.55 0.92 15.19
N TYR A 89 12.56 1.04 16.09
CA TYR A 89 12.36 2.26 16.91
C TYR A 89 11.53 2.09 18.19
N GLN A 90 11.63 3.07 19.11
CA GLN A 90 10.63 3.32 20.15
C GLN A 90 9.37 3.88 19.48
N HIS A 91 8.19 3.32 19.80
CA HIS A 91 6.89 3.66 19.22
C HIS A 91 6.73 3.34 17.72
N ASN A 92 5.86 2.37 17.40
CA ASN A 92 5.61 1.91 16.04
C ASN A 92 4.10 1.97 15.75
N ILE A 93 3.73 2.08 14.46
CA ILE A 93 2.35 2.00 13.98
C ILE A 93 2.25 0.84 13.00
N GLY A 94 1.19 0.04 13.13
CA GLY A 94 0.96 -1.09 12.25
C GLY A 94 -0.36 -1.78 12.55
N VAL A 95 -0.37 -3.10 12.38
CA VAL A 95 -1.52 -3.98 12.54
C VAL A 95 -1.09 -5.23 13.31
N VAL A 96 -2.05 -5.91 13.94
CA VAL A 96 -1.81 -7.19 14.63
C VAL A 96 -2.08 -8.33 13.63
N ALA A 97 -1.08 -9.17 13.37
CA ALA A 97 -1.17 -10.22 12.35
C ALA A 97 -2.34 -11.18 12.59
N GLN A 98 -2.65 -11.51 13.84
CA GLN A 98 -3.77 -12.37 14.22
C GLN A 98 -5.13 -11.75 13.87
N GLU A 99 -5.27 -10.43 14.03
CA GLU A 99 -6.51 -9.72 13.66
C GLU A 99 -6.66 -9.64 12.14
N VAL A 100 -5.55 -9.43 11.43
CA VAL A 100 -5.51 -9.42 9.97
C VAL A 100 -5.82 -10.81 9.40
N GLU A 101 -5.29 -11.88 10.00
CA GLU A 101 -5.51 -13.26 9.55
C GLU A 101 -6.99 -13.65 9.57
N ALA A 102 -7.74 -13.22 10.60
CA ALA A 102 -9.18 -13.48 10.69
C ALA A 102 -9.96 -12.84 9.52
N LEU A 103 -9.42 -11.80 8.90
CA LEU A 103 -10.03 -11.08 7.79
C LEU A 103 -9.49 -11.54 6.42
N PHE A 104 -8.17 -11.71 6.33
CA PHE A 104 -7.38 -11.96 5.13
C PHE A 104 -6.28 -12.99 5.44
N PRO A 105 -6.62 -14.27 5.58
CA PRO A 105 -5.61 -15.30 5.90
C PRO A 105 -4.51 -15.39 4.83
N GLU A 106 -4.79 -15.00 3.57
CA GLU A 106 -3.85 -15.05 2.46
C GLU A 106 -2.67 -14.04 2.54
N VAL A 107 -2.79 -13.02 3.41
CA VAL A 107 -1.73 -12.02 3.62
C VAL A 107 -0.89 -12.30 4.86
N VAL A 108 -1.22 -13.35 5.62
CA VAL A 108 -0.49 -13.73 6.83
C VAL A 108 0.25 -15.03 6.56
N SER A 109 1.52 -15.08 6.94
CA SER A 109 2.33 -16.29 6.97
C SER A 109 2.91 -16.49 8.36
N GLU A 110 3.49 -17.66 8.60
CA GLU A 110 4.10 -18.03 9.86
C GLU A 110 5.59 -18.28 9.62
N ASP A 111 6.44 -17.69 10.47
CA ASP A 111 7.89 -17.85 10.39
C ASP A 111 8.35 -19.18 11.00
N ARG A 112 9.66 -19.45 10.97
CA ARG A 112 10.25 -20.67 11.53
C ARG A 112 10.10 -20.79 13.05
N ASN A 113 9.77 -19.69 13.74
CA ASN A 113 9.60 -19.61 15.18
C ASN A 113 8.11 -19.60 15.59
N HIS A 114 7.20 -19.88 14.65
CA HIS A 114 5.76 -19.86 14.86
C HIS A 114 5.16 -18.46 15.15
N PHE A 115 5.87 -17.39 14.78
CA PHE A 115 5.32 -16.03 14.80
C PHE A 115 4.65 -15.69 13.48
N LYS A 116 3.50 -15.02 13.59
CA LYS A 116 2.75 -14.55 12.43
C LYS A 116 3.39 -13.27 11.87
N GLU A 117 3.60 -13.27 10.56
CA GLU A 117 4.13 -12.15 9.78
C GLU A 117 3.15 -11.75 8.69
N ILE A 118 3.25 -10.50 8.23
CA ILE A 118 2.33 -9.93 7.24
C ILE A 118 3.06 -9.70 5.92
N ASP A 119 2.50 -10.24 4.84
CA ASP A 119 2.90 -9.88 3.48
C ASP A 119 2.27 -8.53 3.10
N TYR A 120 2.97 -7.46 3.47
CA TYR A 120 2.55 -6.09 3.17
C TYR A 120 2.39 -5.83 1.67
N ALA A 121 3.08 -6.56 0.78
CA ALA A 121 2.90 -6.37 -0.66
C ALA A 121 1.52 -6.88 -1.12
N LYS A 122 1.05 -8.01 -0.58
CA LYS A 122 -0.32 -8.48 -0.82
C LYS A 122 -1.36 -7.56 -0.17
N LEU A 123 -1.12 -7.14 1.07
CA LEU A 123 -2.04 -6.25 1.80
C LEU A 123 -2.22 -4.91 1.07
N ILE A 124 -1.14 -4.30 0.56
CA ILE A 124 -1.20 -3.09 -0.27
C ILE A 124 -2.05 -3.33 -1.52
N GLY A 125 -1.92 -4.49 -2.18
CA GLY A 125 -2.76 -4.86 -3.32
C GLY A 125 -4.27 -4.88 -2.98
N LEU A 126 -4.64 -5.45 -1.83
CA LEU A 126 -6.02 -5.44 -1.34
C LEU A 126 -6.52 -4.02 -1.02
N ILE A 127 -5.68 -3.18 -0.42
CA ILE A 127 -6.01 -1.78 -0.12
C ILE A 127 -6.24 -0.99 -1.42
N ILE A 128 -5.40 -1.16 -2.45
CA ILE A 128 -5.59 -0.50 -3.76
C ILE A 128 -6.94 -0.87 -4.36
N LEU A 129 -7.28 -2.16 -4.37
CA LEU A 129 -8.58 -2.64 -4.88
C LEU A 129 -9.74 -2.06 -4.09
N SER A 130 -9.59 -1.93 -2.77
CA SER A 130 -10.60 -1.35 -1.89
C SER A 130 -10.83 0.12 -2.21
N VAL A 131 -9.77 0.90 -2.44
CA VAL A 131 -9.87 2.31 -2.86
C VAL A 131 -10.53 2.43 -4.23
N GLN A 132 -10.19 1.57 -5.19
CA GLN A 132 -10.83 1.55 -6.51
C GLN A 132 -12.32 1.25 -6.41
N LYS A 133 -12.71 0.26 -5.59
CA LYS A 133 -14.12 -0.07 -5.34
C LYS A 133 -14.87 1.08 -4.66
N LEU A 134 -14.27 1.68 -3.63
CA LEU A 134 -14.86 2.84 -2.94
C LEU A 134 -15.06 4.02 -3.88
N ASN A 135 -14.12 4.28 -4.80
CA ASN A 135 -14.26 5.33 -5.80
C ASN A 135 -15.43 5.05 -6.77
N LEU A 136 -15.63 3.80 -7.18
CA LEU A 136 -16.75 3.41 -8.03
C LEU A 136 -18.09 3.64 -7.31
N GLU A 137 -18.23 3.17 -6.07
CA GLU A 137 -19.43 3.40 -5.25
C GLU A 137 -19.70 4.90 -5.06
N ASN A 138 -18.65 5.71 -4.89
CA ASN A 138 -18.78 7.17 -4.78
C ASN A 138 -19.29 7.81 -6.08
N GLN A 139 -18.80 7.37 -7.24
CA GLN A 139 -19.26 7.83 -8.55
C GLN A 139 -20.73 7.48 -8.79
N GLU A 140 -21.15 6.26 -8.44
CA GLU A 140 -22.55 5.84 -8.54
C GLU A 140 -23.46 6.68 -7.64
N LEU A 141 -23.05 6.95 -6.40
CA LEU A 141 -23.78 7.80 -5.48
C LEU A 141 -23.90 9.24 -6.00
N ARG A 142 -22.82 9.81 -6.52
CA ARG A 142 -22.84 11.16 -7.13
C ARG A 142 -23.79 11.25 -8.31
N SER A 143 -23.77 10.26 -9.19
CA SER A 143 -24.67 10.22 -10.35
C SER A 143 -26.14 10.12 -9.92
N ARG A 144 -26.43 9.35 -8.86
CA ARG A 144 -27.78 9.27 -8.29
C ARG A 144 -28.24 10.61 -7.71
N ILE A 145 -27.36 11.31 -7.00
CA ILE A 145 -27.65 12.65 -6.45
C ILE A 145 -27.98 13.63 -7.58
N GLU A 146 -27.13 13.72 -8.61
CA GLU A 146 -27.35 14.60 -9.76
C GLU A 146 -28.69 14.31 -10.47
N LYS A 147 -29.02 13.03 -10.68
CA LYS A 147 -30.29 12.63 -11.27
C LYS A 147 -31.49 13.06 -10.42
N LEU A 148 -31.39 12.96 -9.09
CA LEU A 148 -32.45 13.36 -8.17
C LEU A 148 -32.62 14.89 -8.16
N GLU A 149 -31.52 15.65 -8.16
CA GLU A 149 -31.55 17.12 -8.24
C GLU A 149 -32.21 17.59 -9.55
N LEU A 150 -31.90 16.95 -10.68
CA LEU A 150 -32.56 17.24 -11.96
C LEU A 150 -34.06 16.95 -11.93
N LEU A 151 -34.49 15.83 -11.32
CA LEU A 151 -35.91 15.50 -11.19
C LEU A 151 -36.65 16.47 -10.27
N LEU A 152 -36.00 16.94 -9.21
CA LEU A 152 -36.59 17.92 -8.30
C LEU A 152 -36.77 19.27 -8.99
N ASN A 153 -35.76 19.76 -9.71
CA ASN A 153 -35.84 21.01 -10.45
C ASN A 153 -36.92 20.97 -11.55
N LYS A 154 -37.19 19.81 -12.15
CA LYS A 154 -38.30 19.63 -13.10
C LYS A 154 -39.69 19.61 -12.46
N LYS A 155 -39.80 19.37 -11.15
CA LYS A 155 -41.09 19.40 -10.43
C LYS A 155 -41.42 20.76 -9.85
N ILE A 156 -40.40 21.58 -9.59
CA ILE A 156 -40.55 22.91 -9.01
C ILE A 156 -40.83 23.97 -10.07
N ASN A 157 -40.36 23.76 -11.31
CA ASN A 157 -40.71 24.56 -12.49
C ASN A 157 -41.85 23.91 -13.27
#